data_AF-A0A538R644-F1
#
_entry.id   AF-A0A538R644-F1
#
_cell.length_a   1.000
_cell.length_b   1.000
_cell.length_c   1.000
_cell.angle_alpha   90.00
_cell.angle_beta   90.00
_cell.angle_gamma   90.00
#
_symmetry.space_group_name_H-M   'P 1'
#
loop_
_entity.id
_entity.type
_entity.pdbx_description
1 polymer ?
#
loop_
_entity_poly.entity_id
_entity_poly.type
_entity_poly.pdbx_seq_one_letter_code
_entity_poly.pdbx_strand_id
1 'polypeptide(L)'
;MEAIRDRQWTRSSDGPLLIAPLIEMMQAYFPGMAFDGFPTALVRTLAGDHCADLLELPPADRTRSLISAGTVVGQLLGGGERRDLDSRLIAHATHQLMKAIVQVEREAKQARFGIPVALQQTIDPGG
;
A
#
# COMPACT_ATOMS: atom_id res chain seq x y z
N MET A 1 5.06 -9.06 22.77
CA MET A 1 4.36 -9.03 21.46
C MET A 1 5.29 -9.43 20.32
N GLU A 2 6.56 -9.03 20.31
CA GLU A 2 7.54 -9.41 19.26
C GLU A 2 7.68 -10.93 19.08
N ALA A 3 7.86 -11.72 20.14
CA ALA A 3 8.02 -13.17 20.00
C ALA A 3 6.83 -13.91 19.34
N ILE A 4 5.60 -13.41 19.48
CA ILE A 4 4.42 -13.98 18.81
C ILE A 4 4.40 -13.54 17.34
N ARG A 5 4.69 -12.25 17.10
CA ARG A 5 4.81 -11.69 15.76
C ARG A 5 5.85 -12.46 14.96
N ASP A 6 7.06 -12.62 15.47
CA ASP A 6 8.17 -13.27 14.76
C ASP A 6 7.88 -14.74 14.47
N ARG A 7 7.15 -15.42 15.35
CA ARG A 7 6.73 -16.82 15.15
C ARG A 7 5.64 -16.97 14.07
N GLN A 8 4.72 -16.01 13.98
CA GLN A 8 3.59 -16.05 13.05
C GLN A 8 3.91 -15.38 11.70
N TRP A 9 4.92 -14.51 11.67
CA TRP A 9 5.36 -13.78 10.49
C TRP A 9 6.34 -14.63 9.69
N THR A 10 5.80 -15.60 8.97
CA THR A 10 6.54 -16.52 8.10
C THR A 10 5.90 -16.62 6.72
N ARG A 11 6.58 -17.28 5.80
CA ARG A 11 6.10 -17.49 4.42
C ARG A 11 4.94 -18.47 4.43
N SER A 12 3.92 -18.18 3.62
CA SER A 12 2.80 -19.09 3.35
C SER A 12 2.61 -19.23 1.84
N SER A 13 1.97 -20.31 1.41
CA SER A 13 1.55 -20.50 0.00
C SER A 13 0.56 -19.43 -0.46
N ASP A 14 -0.24 -18.93 0.48
CA ASP A 14 -1.36 -18.04 0.18
C ASP A 14 -0.93 -16.57 0.12
N GLY A 15 0.18 -16.21 0.78
CA GLY A 15 0.72 -14.85 0.79
C GLY A 15 0.92 -14.27 -0.63
N PRO A 16 1.68 -14.95 -1.52
CA PRO A 16 1.86 -14.55 -2.91
C PRO A 16 0.54 -14.45 -3.69
N LEU A 17 -0.41 -15.35 -3.42
CA LEU A 17 -1.72 -15.37 -4.08
C LEU A 17 -2.58 -14.17 -3.67
N LEU A 18 -2.51 -13.76 -2.40
CA LEU A 18 -3.31 -12.66 -1.85
C LEU A 18 -2.69 -11.29 -2.13
N ILE A 19 -1.36 -11.19 -2.24
CA ILE A 19 -0.69 -9.91 -2.49
C ILE A 19 -0.81 -9.48 -3.96
N ALA A 20 -0.85 -10.41 -4.91
CA ALA A 20 -0.94 -10.12 -6.33
C ALA A 20 -2.13 -9.21 -6.70
N PRO A 21 -3.40 -9.51 -6.34
CA PRO A 21 -4.53 -8.65 -6.66
C PRO A 21 -4.46 -7.30 -5.94
N LEU A 22 -3.84 -7.23 -4.75
CA LEU A 22 -3.65 -5.96 -4.05
C LEU A 22 -2.67 -5.05 -4.82
N ILE A 23 -1.55 -5.60 -5.29
CA ILE A 23 -0.57 -4.86 -6.10
C ILE A 23 -1.19 -4.39 -7.42
N GLU A 24 -1.98 -5.24 -8.08
CA GLU A 24 -2.71 -4.89 -9.29
C GLU A 24 -3.70 -3.73 -9.05
N MET A 25 -4.51 -3.82 -7.99
CA MET A 25 -5.42 -2.75 -7.58
C MET A 25 -4.66 -1.44 -7.30
N MET A 26 -3.55 -1.51 -6.58
CA MET A 26 -2.72 -0.34 -6.30
C MET A 26 -2.10 0.26 -7.58
N GLN A 27 -1.68 -0.57 -8.53
CA GLN A 27 -1.13 -0.13 -9.81
C GLN A 27 -2.19 0.59 -10.65
N ALA A 28 -3.46 0.16 -10.58
CA ALA A 28 -4.56 0.81 -11.29
C ALA A 28 -4.77 2.29 -10.88
N TYR A 29 -4.30 2.70 -9.69
CA TYR A 29 -4.33 4.10 -9.28
C TYR A 29 -3.28 4.99 -9.96
N PHE A 30 -2.26 4.39 -10.58
CA PHE A 30 -1.15 5.10 -11.23
C PHE A 30 -1.11 4.73 -12.72
N PRO A 31 -1.97 5.35 -13.55
CA PRO A 31 -2.01 5.06 -14.98
C PRO A 31 -0.72 5.53 -15.69
N GLY A 32 -0.14 4.66 -16.52
CA GLY A 32 1.02 4.93 -17.36
C GLY A 32 2.33 4.28 -16.87
N MET A 33 3.24 3.98 -17.80
CA MET A 33 4.44 3.16 -17.52
C MET A 33 5.49 3.83 -16.62
N ALA A 34 5.33 5.12 -16.31
CA ALA A 34 6.28 5.87 -15.48
C ALA A 34 6.27 5.42 -14.01
N PHE A 35 5.18 4.80 -13.56
CA PHE A 35 4.99 4.32 -12.18
C PHE A 35 4.83 2.80 -12.10
N ASP A 36 5.25 2.07 -13.13
CA ASP A 36 5.24 0.61 -13.11
C ASP A 36 6.12 0.09 -11.98
N GLY A 37 5.55 -0.78 -11.13
CA GLY A 37 6.24 -1.31 -9.95
C GLY A 37 6.35 -0.32 -8.80
N PHE A 38 5.63 0.81 -8.85
CA PHE A 38 5.54 1.74 -7.72
C PHE A 38 4.91 1.10 -6.48
N PRO A 39 3.80 0.33 -6.57
CA PRO A 39 3.23 -0.36 -5.40
C PRO A 39 4.21 -1.31 -4.73
N THR A 40 4.97 -2.10 -5.50
CA THR A 40 5.99 -3.01 -4.97
C THR A 40 7.09 -2.26 -4.22
N ALA A 41 7.58 -1.17 -4.80
CA ALA A 41 8.58 -0.32 -4.15
C ALA A 41 8.04 0.33 -2.87
N LEU A 42 6.77 0.71 -2.86
CA LEU A 42 6.10 1.27 -1.69
C LEU A 42 6.01 0.24 -0.56
N VAL A 43 5.59 -1.00 -0.86
CA VAL A 43 5.54 -2.10 0.12
C VAL A 43 6.93 -2.38 0.68
N ARG A 44 7.95 -2.52 -0.16
CA ARG A 44 9.35 -2.72 0.29
C ARG A 44 9.86 -1.58 1.17
N THR A 45 9.46 -0.34 0.88
CA THR A 45 9.89 0.84 1.66
C THR A 45 9.18 0.93 3.01
N LEU A 46 7.87 0.68 3.05
CA LEU A 46 7.05 0.88 4.26
C LEU A 46 7.02 -0.36 5.17
N ALA A 47 6.88 -1.55 4.58
CA ALA A 47 6.83 -2.81 5.31
C ALA A 47 8.21 -3.47 5.47
N GLY A 48 9.23 -2.97 4.76
CA GLY A 48 10.57 -3.51 4.75
C GLY A 48 10.77 -4.66 3.77
N ASP A 49 12.02 -4.91 3.40
CA ASP A 49 12.39 -5.96 2.45
C ASP A 49 12.02 -7.36 2.97
N HIS A 50 12.16 -7.61 4.27
CA HIS A 50 11.79 -8.91 4.87
C HIS A 50 10.32 -9.27 4.63
N CYS A 51 9.40 -8.33 4.84
CA CYS A 51 7.97 -8.55 4.56
C CYS A 51 7.73 -8.81 3.07
N ALA A 52 8.33 -7.98 2.22
CA ALA A 52 8.17 -8.09 0.77
C ALA A 52 8.70 -9.44 0.23
N ASP A 53 9.79 -9.94 0.79
CA ASP A 53 10.38 -11.21 0.40
C ASP A 53 9.52 -12.39 0.85
N LEU A 54 8.87 -12.31 2.02
CA LEU A 54 7.88 -13.31 2.45
C LEU A 54 6.63 -13.34 1.56
N LEU A 55 6.28 -12.20 0.96
CA LEU A 55 5.20 -12.07 -0.01
C LEU A 55 5.67 -12.35 -1.46
N GLU A 56 6.93 -12.70 -1.66
CA GLU A 56 7.55 -12.98 -2.96
C GLU A 56 7.46 -11.82 -3.96
N LEU A 57 7.43 -10.59 -3.46
CA LEU A 57 7.39 -9.41 -4.32
C LEU A 57 8.72 -9.24 -5.05
N PRO A 58 8.70 -8.84 -6.35
CA PRO A 58 9.92 -8.63 -7.10
C PRO A 58 10.78 -7.52 -6.49
N PRO A 59 12.10 -7.52 -6.74
CA PRO A 59 12.96 -6.41 -6.32
C PRO A 59 12.50 -5.11 -6.99
N ALA A 60 12.51 -4.03 -6.22
CA ALA A 60 12.17 -2.70 -6.73
C ALA A 60 13.44 -2.03 -7.26
N ASP A 61 13.81 -2.27 -8.51
CA ASP A 61 15.10 -1.77 -9.02
C ASP A 61 15.02 -0.32 -9.54
N ARG A 62 13.95 0.08 -10.24
CA ARG A 62 13.81 1.45 -10.80
C ARG A 62 12.98 2.40 -9.93
N THR A 63 11.89 1.91 -9.35
CA THR A 63 10.97 2.70 -8.53
C THR A 63 11.49 2.96 -7.12
N ARG A 64 12.43 2.16 -6.60
CA ARG A 64 13.10 2.42 -5.31
C ARG A 64 13.95 3.70 -5.36
N SER A 65 14.59 4.00 -6.49
CA SER A 65 15.26 5.30 -6.69
C SER A 65 14.26 6.47 -6.68
N LEU A 66 13.10 6.33 -7.32
CA LEU A 66 12.06 7.36 -7.31
C LEU A 66 11.47 7.59 -5.92
N ILE A 67 11.19 6.52 -5.17
CA ILE A 67 10.69 6.63 -3.79
C ILE A 67 11.76 7.19 -2.88
N SER A 68 13.02 6.73 -2.98
CA SER A 68 14.13 7.27 -2.19
C SER A 68 14.35 8.76 -2.46
N ALA A 69 14.26 9.19 -3.73
CA ALA A 69 14.31 10.59 -4.12
C ALA A 69 13.11 11.37 -3.57
N GLY A 70 11.90 10.79 -3.61
CA GLY A 70 10.69 11.37 -3.03
C GLY A 70 10.76 11.53 -1.50
N THR A 71 11.30 10.55 -0.77
CA THR A 71 11.52 10.63 0.68
C THR A 71 12.62 11.62 1.05
N VAL A 72 13.71 11.69 0.26
CA VAL A 72 14.77 12.68 0.45
C VAL A 72 14.24 14.09 0.16
N VAL A 73 13.43 14.27 -0.87
CA VAL A 73 12.75 15.54 -1.18
C VAL A 73 11.72 15.88 -0.09
N GLY A 74 10.96 14.92 0.42
CA GLY A 74 10.02 15.15 1.53
C GLY A 74 10.71 15.56 2.83
N GLN A 75 11.87 14.97 3.14
CA GLN A 75 12.69 15.35 4.29
C GLN A 75 13.40 16.70 4.09
N LEU A 76 13.87 17.01 2.87
CA LEU A 76 14.44 18.32 2.51
C LEU A 76 13.40 19.44 2.53
N LEU A 77 12.18 19.18 2.04
CA LEU A 77 11.07 20.14 2.03
C LEU A 77 10.45 20.35 3.42
N GLY A 78 10.60 19.39 4.34
CA GLY A 78 10.25 19.57 5.76
C GLY A 78 11.22 20.45 6.55
N GLY A 79 12.34 20.87 5.94
CA GLY A 79 13.48 21.47 6.64
C GLY A 79 13.86 22.92 6.31
N GLY A 80 13.24 23.61 5.36
CA GLY A 80 13.62 25.00 5.13
C GLY A 80 12.94 25.71 3.96
N GLU A 81 12.60 26.97 4.19
CA GLU A 81 12.14 27.93 3.20
C GLU A 81 12.94 27.84 1.90
N ARG A 82 12.30 27.41 0.80
CA ARG A 82 12.76 27.78 -0.56
C ARG A 82 11.65 27.65 -1.60
N ARG A 83 11.35 28.81 -2.21
CA ARG A 83 10.51 29.10 -3.39
C ARG A 83 8.99 28.90 -3.23
N ASP A 84 8.31 30.02 -2.94
CA ASP A 84 6.87 30.16 -2.70
C ASP A 84 5.95 29.80 -3.91
N LEU A 85 6.51 29.63 -5.11
CA LEU A 85 5.77 29.22 -6.30
C LEU A 85 5.76 27.68 -6.47
N ASP A 86 6.88 27.03 -6.22
CA ASP A 86 6.99 25.57 -6.32
C ASP A 86 6.23 24.89 -5.18
N SER A 87 6.22 25.49 -3.99
CA SER A 87 5.48 25.00 -2.83
C SER A 87 3.96 24.96 -3.07
N ARG A 88 3.40 25.95 -3.77
CA ARG A 88 1.96 25.99 -4.08
C ARG A 88 1.55 24.96 -5.12
N LEU A 89 2.39 24.74 -6.13
CA LEU A 89 2.15 23.70 -7.14
C LEU A 89 2.23 22.29 -6.53
N ILE A 90 3.24 22.05 -5.69
CA ILE A 90 3.39 20.79 -4.95
C ILE A 90 2.24 20.59 -3.98
N ALA A 91 1.83 21.63 -3.23
CA ALA A 91 0.69 21.56 -2.32
C ALA A 91 -0.61 21.28 -3.07
N HIS A 92 -0.82 21.89 -4.24
CA HIS A 92 -1.97 21.62 -5.08
C HIS A 92 -1.95 20.18 -5.60
N ALA A 93 -0.82 19.70 -6.12
CA ALA A 93 -0.66 18.33 -6.60
C ALA A 93 -0.91 17.31 -5.48
N THR A 94 -0.36 17.54 -4.29
CA THR A 94 -0.57 16.70 -3.10
C THR A 94 -2.04 16.69 -2.68
N HIS A 95 -2.69 17.85 -2.70
CA HIS A 95 -4.12 17.95 -2.37
C HIS A 95 -5.01 17.21 -3.38
N GLN A 96 -4.68 17.27 -4.67
CA GLN A 96 -5.40 16.51 -5.70
C GLN A 96 -5.18 15.00 -5.56
N LEU A 97 -3.96 14.57 -5.25
CA LEU A 97 -3.66 13.17 -4.94
C LEU A 97 -4.49 12.67 -3.75
N MET A 98 -4.52 13.44 -2.65
CA MET A 98 -5.33 13.11 -1.48
C MET A 98 -6.83 13.05 -1.80
N LYS A 99 -7.34 13.98 -2.63
CA LYS A 99 -8.73 13.95 -3.09
C LYS A 99 -9.05 12.70 -3.92
N ALA A 100 -8.15 12.31 -4.82
CA ALA A 100 -8.30 11.11 -5.63
C ALA A 100 -8.34 9.85 -4.74
N ILE A 101 -7.44 9.74 -3.77
CA ILE A 101 -7.43 8.64 -2.79
C ILE A 101 -8.76 8.58 -2.02
N VAL A 102 -9.22 9.72 -1.49
CA VAL A 102 -10.50 9.79 -0.74
C VAL A 102 -11.70 9.45 -1.62
N GLN A 103 -11.68 9.84 -2.90
CA GLN A 103 -12.77 9.54 -3.83
C GLN A 103 -12.87 8.04 -4.11
N VAL A 104 -11.73 7.38 -4.34
CA VAL A 104 -11.66 5.92 -4.52
C VAL A 104 -12.13 5.19 -3.25
N GLU A 105 -11.64 5.60 -2.07
CA GLU A 105 -12.06 5.00 -0.79
C GLU A 105 -13.57 5.17 -0.56
N ARG A 106 -14.15 6.29 -1.00
CA ARG A 106 -15.59 6.54 -0.89
C ARG A 106 -16.44 5.74 -1.87
N GLU A 107 -15.89 5.33 -3.02
CA GLU A 107 -16.59 4.43 -3.95
C GLU A 107 -16.70 3.00 -3.42
N ALA A 108 -15.90 2.61 -2.41
CA ALA A 108 -16.16 1.45 -1.56
C ALA A 108 -17.39 1.70 -0.66
N LYS A 109 -18.55 1.83 -1.29
CA LYS A 109 -19.88 1.87 -0.65
C LYS A 109 -19.96 0.76 0.38
N GLN A 110 -20.19 1.13 1.65
CA GLN A 110 -20.53 0.25 2.78
C GLN A 110 -20.59 -1.23 2.40
N ALA A 111 -19.44 -1.90 2.40
CA ALA A 111 -19.40 -3.34 2.19
C ALA A 111 -20.23 -3.96 3.31
N ARG A 112 -21.43 -4.44 3.00
CA ARG A 112 -22.26 -5.15 3.96
C ARG A 112 -21.53 -6.44 4.28
N PHE A 113 -20.98 -6.52 5.49
CA PHE A 113 -20.33 -7.72 5.95
C PHE A 113 -21.39 -8.81 6.11
N GLY A 114 -21.43 -9.74 5.15
CA GLY A 114 -22.32 -10.89 5.17
C GLY A 114 -21.63 -12.08 5.82
N ILE A 115 -22.35 -12.82 6.68
CA ILE A 115 -21.85 -14.08 7.23
C ILE A 115 -21.81 -15.10 6.08
N PRO A 116 -20.65 -15.71 5.76
CA PRO A 116 -20.58 -16.77 4.76
C PRO A 116 -21.51 -17.92 5.12
N VAL A 117 -22.24 -18.47 4.13
CA VAL A 117 -23.24 -19.55 4.34
C VAL A 117 -22.65 -20.75 5.09
N ALA A 118 -21.39 -21.08 4.83
CA ALA A 118 -20.67 -22.15 5.52
C ALA A 118 -20.54 -21.94 7.05
N LEU A 119 -20.54 -20.69 7.52
CA LEU A 119 -20.43 -20.34 8.94
C LEU A 119 -21.78 -20.15 9.62
N GLN A 120 -22.87 -20.02 8.86
CA GLN A 120 -24.22 -19.87 9.39
C GLN A 120 -24.74 -21.15 10.06
N GLN A 121 -24.19 -22.31 9.68
CA GLN A 121 -24.60 -23.63 10.18
C GLN A 121 -23.81 -24.10 11.42
N THR A 122 -22.78 -23.36 11.83
CA THR A 122 -21.92 -23.70 12.99
C THR A 122 -22.46 -23.20 14.33
N ILE A 123 -23.58 -22.45 14.33
CA ILE A 123 -24.26 -22.07 15.56
C ILE A 123 -25.08 -23.29 15.99
N ASP A 124 -24.54 -24.07 16.92
CA ASP A 124 -25.26 -25.16 17.57
C ASP A 124 -26.36 -24.56 18.45
N PRO A 125 -27.67 -24.78 18.17
CA PRO A 125 -28.76 -24.17 18.94
C PRO A 125 -28.99 -24.84 20.32
N GLY A 126 -28.05 -25.66 20.80
CA GLY A 126 -28.25 -26.56 21.96
C GLY A 126 -27.21 -26.49 23.08
N GLY A 127 -26.48 -25.37 23.23
CA GLY A 127 -25.58 -25.13 24.38
C GLY A 127 -26.31 -24.71 25.65
#